data_AF-A0A961QTG4-F1
#
_entry.id   AF-A0A961QTG4-F1
#
_cell.length_a   1.000
_cell.length_b   1.000
_cell.length_c   1.000
_cell.angle_alpha   90.00
_cell.angle_beta   90.00
_cell.angle_gamma   90.00
#
_symmetry.space_group_name_H-M   'P 1'
#
loop_
_entity.id
_entity.type
_entity.pdbx_description
1 polymer ?
#
loop_
_entity_poly.entity_id
_entity_poly.type
_entity_poly.pdbx_seq_one_letter_code
_entity_poly.pdbx_strand_id
1 'polypeptide(L)'
;MTIFVRTGLSLVLGGFLLAGCLPVENGVTVAAPQASDLPEPADPAVYAARADGDRMLPAIDVAAFHPALLRNRVAYATAEAPGTIVIDTKGPFLYLVEPEGMATRYGIAIGREGFGWTGTGYIARTAR
;
A
#
# COMPACT_ATOMS: atom_id res chain seq x y z
N MET A 1 -16.20 -1.14 -0.37
CA MET A 1 -14.73 -1.09 -0.53
C MET A 1 -14.37 0.36 -0.82
N THR A 2 -13.68 0.98 0.14
CA THR A 2 -13.36 2.42 0.13
C THR A 2 -11.91 2.59 -0.34
N ILE A 3 -11.63 3.65 -1.11
CA ILE A 3 -10.30 3.99 -1.63
C ILE A 3 -9.85 5.30 -0.98
N PHE A 4 -8.65 5.38 -0.43
CA PHE A 4 -8.02 6.60 0.09
C PHE A 4 -6.73 6.94 -0.67
N VAL A 5 -6.51 8.22 -0.97
CA VAL A 5 -5.24 8.76 -1.49
C VAL A 5 -4.67 9.78 -0.52
N ARG A 6 -3.44 9.60 -0.06
CA ARG A 6 -2.78 10.52 0.91
C ARG A 6 -1.63 11.29 0.26
N THR A 7 -1.82 12.60 0.08
CA THR A 7 -0.74 13.56 -0.17
C THR A 7 -0.27 14.14 1.17
N GLY A 8 0.98 13.87 1.55
CA GLY A 8 1.55 14.36 2.81
C GLY A 8 2.07 15.79 2.67
N LEU A 9 1.32 16.78 3.16
CA LEU A 9 1.77 18.15 3.36
C LEU A 9 1.59 18.50 4.85
N SER A 10 2.69 18.52 5.59
CA SER A 10 2.72 19.00 6.97
C SER A 10 3.73 20.14 7.06
N LEU A 11 3.21 21.35 7.20
CA LEU A 11 3.94 22.59 7.43
C LEU A 11 3.51 23.05 8.82
N VAL A 12 4.42 23.00 9.81
CA VAL A 12 4.15 23.57 11.13
C VAL A 12 5.34 24.43 11.57
N LEU A 13 5.04 25.73 11.65
CA LEU A 13 5.84 26.77 12.29
C LEU A 13 5.52 26.81 13.80
N GLY A 14 6.56 26.90 14.63
CA GLY A 14 6.58 27.79 15.80
C GLY A 14 6.25 27.21 17.18
N GLY A 15 7.07 27.62 18.18
CA GLY A 15 6.65 27.79 19.58
C GLY A 15 7.49 27.07 20.64
N PHE A 16 8.50 27.74 21.20
CA PHE A 16 9.31 27.29 22.34
C PHE A 16 8.74 27.87 23.66
N LEU A 17 8.29 27.01 24.58
CA LEU A 17 7.94 27.37 25.97
C LEU A 17 8.43 26.27 26.93
N LEU A 18 9.18 26.67 27.96
CA LEU A 18 9.71 25.80 29.03
C LEU A 18 8.62 25.43 30.04
N ALA A 19 8.26 24.15 30.12
CA ALA A 19 7.56 23.54 31.24
C ALA A 19 7.94 22.04 31.34
N GLY A 20 8.36 21.61 32.52
CA GLY A 20 8.79 20.24 32.79
C GLY A 20 7.63 19.24 32.75
N CYS A 21 7.79 18.21 31.93
CA CYS A 21 7.21 16.89 32.07
C CYS A 21 8.18 15.91 31.42
N LEU A 22 8.54 14.85 32.15
CA LEU A 22 9.35 13.77 31.61
C LEU A 22 8.67 13.24 30.35
N PRO A 23 9.36 13.14 29.20
CA PRO A 23 8.80 12.46 28.06
C PRO A 23 8.73 10.98 28.43
N VAL A 24 7.52 10.43 28.51
CA VAL A 24 7.32 9.03 28.19
C VAL A 24 7.72 8.90 26.72
N GLU A 25 8.94 8.44 26.50
CA GLU A 25 9.43 8.08 25.18
C GLU A 25 8.69 6.83 24.72
N ASN A 26 7.46 7.04 24.25
CA ASN A 26 6.86 6.19 23.24
C ASN A 26 7.70 6.36 21.97
N GLY A 27 8.89 5.78 22.00
CA GLY A 27 9.73 5.59 20.84
C GLY A 27 8.94 4.71 19.89
N VAL A 28 8.24 5.34 18.95
CA VAL A 28 7.93 4.72 17.66
C VAL A 28 9.28 4.43 17.05
N THR A 29 9.81 3.25 17.34
CA THR A 29 10.82 2.63 16.51
C THR A 29 10.13 2.40 15.17
N VAL A 30 10.34 3.33 14.23
CA VAL A 30 10.29 2.97 12.82
C VAL A 30 11.45 1.99 12.66
N ALA A 31 11.18 0.71 12.91
CA ALA A 31 12.11 -0.34 12.60
C ALA A 31 12.52 -0.13 11.14
N ALA A 32 13.81 0.09 10.91
CA ALA A 32 14.37 -0.04 9.59
C ALA A 32 13.90 -1.39 9.02
N PRO A 33 13.48 -1.47 7.75
CA PRO A 33 12.97 -2.72 7.17
C PRO A 33 14.00 -3.81 7.45
N GLN A 34 13.63 -4.78 8.29
CA GLN A 34 14.52 -5.85 8.66
C GLN A 34 14.71 -6.72 7.41
N ALA A 35 15.89 -7.31 7.22
CA ALA A 35 16.17 -8.12 6.04
C ALA A 35 15.29 -9.39 5.93
N SER A 36 14.50 -9.70 6.97
CA SER A 36 13.41 -10.69 7.00
C SER A 36 12.06 -10.15 6.51
N ASP A 37 11.93 -8.85 6.24
CA ASP A 37 10.81 -8.19 5.55
C ASP A 37 10.96 -8.24 4.02
N LEU A 38 11.95 -8.98 3.51
CA LEU A 38 11.95 -9.33 2.10
C LEU A 38 10.66 -10.07 1.83
N PRO A 39 9.80 -9.53 0.96
CA PRO A 39 8.48 -10.08 0.81
C PRO A 39 8.61 -11.50 0.29
N GLU A 40 7.89 -12.41 0.93
CA GLU A 40 7.76 -13.79 0.46
C GLU A 40 7.44 -13.71 -1.04
N PRO A 41 8.29 -14.27 -1.92
CA PRO A 41 8.09 -14.15 -3.35
C PRO A 41 6.69 -14.64 -3.64
N ALA A 42 5.89 -13.78 -4.26
CA ALA A 42 4.54 -14.10 -4.65
C ALA A 42 4.54 -15.47 -5.35
N ASP A 43 3.76 -16.42 -4.83
CA ASP A 43 3.66 -17.76 -5.39
C ASP A 43 3.45 -17.67 -6.91
N PRO A 44 4.38 -18.18 -7.74
CA PRO A 44 4.27 -18.11 -9.20
C PRO A 44 2.96 -18.69 -9.71
N ALA A 45 2.33 -19.61 -8.99
CA ALA A 45 1.03 -20.17 -9.32
C ALA A 45 -0.08 -19.11 -9.37
N VAL A 46 0.04 -18.01 -8.62
CA VAL A 46 -0.92 -16.88 -8.64
C VAL A 46 -0.91 -16.18 -10.00
N TYR A 47 0.22 -16.21 -10.71
CA TYR A 47 0.45 -15.59 -12.01
C TYR A 47 0.39 -16.58 -13.18
N ALA A 48 0.04 -17.84 -12.91
CA ALA A 48 -0.14 -18.85 -13.95
C ALA A 48 -1.34 -18.54 -14.87
N ALA A 49 -1.31 -19.11 -16.07
CA ALA A 49 -2.42 -19.00 -17.00
C ALA A 49 -3.70 -19.55 -16.36
N ARG A 50 -4.79 -18.79 -16.45
CA ARG A 50 -6.07 -19.16 -15.84
C ARG A 50 -7.26 -18.60 -16.60
N ALA A 51 -8.38 -19.32 -16.53
CA ALA A 51 -9.65 -18.81 -17.02
C ALA A 51 -10.22 -17.78 -16.04
N ASP A 52 -10.65 -16.62 -16.55
CA ASP A 52 -11.44 -15.64 -15.83
C ASP A 52 -12.72 -15.34 -16.64
N GLY A 53 -13.80 -16.05 -16.29
CA GLY A 53 -15.05 -15.99 -17.04
C GLY A 53 -14.90 -16.56 -18.45
N ASP A 54 -15.19 -15.74 -19.46
CA ASP A 54 -15.04 -16.06 -20.88
C ASP A 54 -13.64 -15.76 -21.43
N ARG A 55 -12.75 -15.16 -20.62
CA ARG A 55 -11.39 -14.78 -21.01
C ARG A 55 -10.36 -15.77 -20.49
N MET A 56 -9.39 -16.12 -21.32
CA MET A 56 -8.20 -16.86 -20.91
C MET A 56 -7.08 -15.87 -20.63
N LEU A 57 -6.67 -15.75 -19.37
CA LEU A 57 -5.53 -14.93 -18.98
C LEU A 57 -4.24 -15.73 -19.23
N PRO A 58 -3.28 -15.20 -20.00
CA PRO A 58 -1.99 -15.85 -20.19
C PRO A 58 -1.17 -15.82 -18.90
N ALA A 59 -0.22 -16.73 -18.78
CA ALA A 59 0.74 -16.70 -17.69
C ALA A 59 1.60 -15.43 -17.79
N ILE A 60 1.85 -14.79 -16.66
CA ILE A 60 2.74 -13.63 -16.57
C ILE A 60 4.14 -14.13 -16.24
N ASP A 61 5.15 -13.70 -16.99
CA ASP A 61 6.55 -13.96 -16.66
C ASP A 61 6.96 -13.11 -15.46
N VAL A 62 6.86 -13.69 -14.26
CA VAL A 62 7.21 -13.02 -13.00
C VAL A 62 8.69 -12.63 -12.93
N ALA A 63 9.57 -13.32 -13.65
CA ALA A 63 11.00 -13.03 -13.66
C ALA A 63 11.33 -11.76 -14.45
N ALA A 64 10.43 -11.32 -15.33
CA ALA A 64 10.57 -10.07 -16.09
C ALA A 64 10.29 -8.82 -15.23
N PHE A 65 9.70 -8.96 -14.04
CA PHE A 65 9.34 -7.84 -13.17
C PHE A 65 10.28 -7.71 -11.98
N HIS A 66 10.46 -6.47 -11.50
CA HIS A 66 11.18 -6.25 -10.25
C HIS A 66 10.40 -6.89 -9.09
N PRO A 67 11.03 -7.70 -8.21
CA PRO A 67 10.34 -8.44 -7.14
C PRO A 67 9.47 -7.56 -6.22
N ALA A 68 9.88 -6.32 -6.00
CA ALA A 68 9.10 -5.37 -5.19
C ALA A 68 7.71 -5.03 -5.75
N LEU A 69 7.52 -5.15 -7.08
CA LEU A 69 6.24 -4.88 -7.78
C LEU A 69 5.28 -6.07 -7.73
N LEU A 70 5.78 -7.26 -7.42
CA LEU A 70 4.94 -8.44 -7.21
C LEU A 70 4.09 -8.28 -5.94
N ARG A 71 3.03 -9.11 -5.85
CA ARG A 71 2.12 -9.12 -4.70
C ARG A 71 2.87 -9.49 -3.43
N ASN A 72 2.91 -8.57 -2.48
CA ASN A 72 3.76 -8.71 -1.30
C ASN A 72 2.98 -8.34 -0.04
N ARG A 73 2.96 -9.21 0.97
CA ARG A 73 2.38 -8.88 2.28
C ARG A 73 3.42 -8.11 3.10
N VAL A 74 3.06 -6.93 3.58
CA VAL A 74 3.98 -6.01 4.27
C VAL A 74 3.33 -5.47 5.54
N ALA A 75 4.13 -5.15 6.54
CA ALA A 75 3.66 -4.35 7.66
C ALA A 75 3.20 -2.98 7.16
N TYR A 76 2.00 -2.57 7.54
CA TYR A 76 1.38 -1.32 7.10
C TYR A 76 0.54 -0.72 8.22
N ALA A 77 1.15 0.23 8.93
CA ALA A 77 0.46 0.99 9.96
C ALA A 77 -0.47 2.02 9.32
N THR A 78 -1.78 1.81 9.46
CA THR A 78 -2.81 2.74 8.98
C THR A 78 -3.96 2.83 9.97
N ALA A 79 -4.67 3.96 9.93
CA ALA A 79 -5.92 4.14 10.68
C ALA A 79 -7.16 3.63 9.92
N GLU A 80 -6.97 3.24 8.65
CA GLU A 80 -8.04 2.72 7.81
C GLU A 80 -8.43 1.31 8.23
N ALA A 81 -9.73 0.99 8.09
CA ALA A 81 -10.24 -0.34 8.43
C ALA A 81 -9.74 -1.40 7.43
N PRO A 82 -9.58 -2.67 7.87
CA PRO A 82 -9.32 -3.79 6.97
C PRO A 82 -10.32 -3.88 5.82
N GLY A 83 -9.85 -4.21 4.62
CA GLY A 83 -10.64 -4.21 3.37
C GLY A 83 -10.69 -2.85 2.66
N THR A 84 -10.00 -1.84 3.18
CA THR A 84 -9.80 -0.54 2.51
C THR A 84 -8.64 -0.64 1.53
N ILE A 85 -8.77 0.05 0.38
CA ILE A 85 -7.64 0.28 -0.52
C ILE A 85 -7.02 1.63 -0.19
N VAL A 86 -5.71 1.65 -0.05
CA VAL A 86 -4.94 2.90 0.01
C VAL A 86 -4.02 2.96 -1.19
N ILE A 87 -4.07 4.07 -1.93
CA ILE A 87 -3.18 4.34 -3.06
C ILE A 87 -2.24 5.48 -2.62
N ASP A 88 -0.95 5.18 -2.54
CA ASP A 88 0.07 6.19 -2.24
C ASP A 88 0.65 6.71 -3.55
N THR A 89 0.32 7.94 -3.94
CA THR A 89 0.79 8.55 -5.19
C THR A 89 2.28 8.92 -5.16
N LYS A 90 2.96 8.81 -4.00
CA LYS A 90 4.42 8.96 -3.92
C LYS A 90 5.16 7.76 -4.52
N GLY A 91 4.49 6.62 -4.67
CA GLY A 91 5.06 5.41 -5.25
C GLY A 91 4.10 4.71 -6.21
N PRO A 92 4.58 3.73 -6.97
CA PRO A 92 3.74 2.93 -7.88
C PRO A 92 3.03 1.79 -7.10
N PHE A 93 2.46 2.07 -5.93
CA PHE A 93 1.94 1.02 -5.05
C PHE A 93 0.51 1.26 -4.59
N LEU A 94 -0.25 0.15 -4.59
CA LEU A 94 -1.56 0.02 -3.99
C LEU A 94 -1.48 -0.91 -2.78
N TYR A 95 -2.12 -0.53 -1.69
CA TYR A 95 -2.17 -1.32 -0.45
C TYR A 95 -3.62 -1.74 -0.19
N LEU A 96 -3.84 -3.05 -0.08
CA LEU A 96 -5.06 -3.61 0.48
C LEU A 96 -4.83 -3.82 1.97
N VAL A 97 -5.53 -3.04 2.80
CA VAL A 97 -5.38 -3.10 4.26
C VAL A 97 -5.95 -4.41 4.78
N GLU A 98 -5.15 -5.13 5.55
CA GLU A 98 -5.49 -6.39 6.21
C GLU A 98 -5.56 -6.18 7.73
N PRO A 99 -6.12 -7.14 8.49
CA PRO A 99 -6.02 -7.13 9.94
C PRO A 99 -4.55 -7.20 10.42
N GLU A 100 -4.35 -6.97 11.72
CA GLU A 100 -3.05 -7.14 12.40
C GLU A 100 -1.95 -6.16 11.94
N GLY A 101 -2.32 -5.01 11.40
CA GLY A 101 -1.35 -4.00 10.96
C GLY A 101 -0.58 -4.41 9.71
N MET A 102 -1.17 -5.28 8.89
CA MET A 102 -0.60 -5.75 7.63
C MET A 102 -1.35 -5.15 6.43
N ALA A 103 -0.71 -5.15 5.27
CA ALA A 103 -1.37 -4.91 4.01
C ALA A 103 -0.76 -5.78 2.90
N THR A 104 -1.58 -6.15 1.93
CA THR A 104 -1.09 -6.71 0.68
C THR A 104 -0.80 -5.57 -0.29
N ARG A 105 0.47 -5.40 -0.65
CA ARG A 105 0.96 -4.41 -1.60
C ARG A 105 0.97 -4.97 -3.02
N TYR A 106 0.56 -4.14 -3.98
CA TYR A 106 0.57 -4.41 -5.41
C TYR A 106 1.32 -3.31 -6.16
N GLY A 107 2.16 -3.66 -7.12
CA GLY A 107 2.69 -2.71 -8.10
C GLY A 107 1.59 -2.26 -9.06
N ILE A 108 1.46 -0.95 -9.25
CA ILE A 108 0.49 -0.32 -10.16
C ILE A 108 1.14 0.75 -11.02
N ALA A 109 0.54 1.03 -12.18
CA ALA A 109 0.90 2.18 -13.00
C ALA A 109 -0.21 3.24 -12.89
N ILE A 110 0.15 4.44 -12.45
CA ILE A 110 -0.78 5.57 -12.31
C ILE A 110 -0.69 6.41 -13.60
N GLY A 111 -1.83 6.61 -14.27
CA GLY A 111 -1.92 7.52 -15.42
C GLY A 111 -1.81 8.99 -15.00
N ARG A 112 -1.52 9.88 -15.95
CA ARG A 112 -1.33 11.34 -15.69
C ARG A 112 -2.47 11.98 -14.90
N GLU A 113 -3.71 11.61 -15.20
CA GLU A 113 -4.91 12.14 -14.54
C GLU A 113 -5.01 11.69 -13.08
N GLY A 114 -4.51 10.49 -12.75
CA GLY A 114 -4.57 9.93 -11.40
C GLY A 114 -3.70 10.66 -10.38
N PHE A 115 -2.63 11.33 -10.82
CA PHE A 115 -1.78 12.13 -9.93
C PHE A 115 -2.45 13.40 -9.41
N GLY A 116 -3.43 13.93 -10.15
CA GLY A 116 -4.16 15.14 -9.76
C GLY A 116 -5.33 14.86 -8.80
N TRP A 117 -5.69 13.59 -8.60
CA TRP A 117 -6.80 13.22 -7.75
C TRP A 117 -6.35 12.94 -6.32
N THR A 118 -7.14 13.39 -5.35
CA THR A 118 -6.96 13.09 -3.94
C THR A 118 -8.33 13.04 -3.28
N GLY A 119 -8.51 12.10 -2.37
CA GLY A 119 -9.73 12.00 -1.58
C GLY A 119 -10.11 10.57 -1.27
N THR A 120 -11.37 10.42 -0.89
CA THR A 120 -11.99 9.14 -0.58
C THR A 120 -13.02 8.80 -1.64
N GLY A 121 -12.99 7.56 -2.13
CA GLY A 121 -13.93 7.07 -3.13
C GLY A 121 -14.52 5.73 -2.74
N TYR A 122 -15.72 5.44 -3.24
CA TYR A 122 -16.33 4.12 -3.13
C TYR A 122 -16.33 3.44 -4.50
N ILE A 123 -15.94 2.16 -4.53
CA ILE A 123 -16.05 1.36 -5.76
C ILE A 123 -17.53 1.10 -6.02
N ALA A 124 -18.13 1.89 -6.91
CA ALA A 124 -19.55 1.82 -7.23
C ALA A 124 -19.89 0.71 -8.24
N ARG A 125 -18.93 0.35 -9.10
CA ARG A 125 -19.09 -0.71 -10.09
C ARG A 125 -17.80 -1.49 -10.26
N THR A 126 -17.97 -2.78 -10.53
CA THR A 126 -16.92 -3.67 -11.01
C THR A 126 -17.37 -4.20 -12.36
N ALA A 127 -16.51 -4.12 -13.36
CA ALA A 127 -16.74 -4.76 -14.65
C ALA A 127 -15.98 -6.10 -14.66
N ARG A 128 -16.56 -7.12 -15.31
CA ARG A 128 -15.97 -8.44 -15.46
C ARG A 128 -15.57 -8.69 -16.91
#